data_AF-A0A4S8JLV8-F1
#
_entry.id   AF-A0A4S8JLV8-F1
#
_cell.length_a   1.000
_cell.length_b   1.000
_cell.length_c   1.000
_cell.angle_alpha   90.00
_cell.angle_beta   90.00
_cell.angle_gamma   90.00
#
_symmetry.space_group_name_H-M   'P 1'
#
loop_
_entity.id
_entity.type
_entity.pdbx_description
1 polymer ?
#
loop_
_entity_poly.entity_id
_entity_poly.type
_entity_poly.pdbx_seq_one_letter_code
_entity_poly.pdbx_strand_id
1 'polypeptide(L)'
;MEFLVSMQCLGLAMGVLLLFLLSGAVCIFWLLPAGKWRRLRKSGLAGPPPLFPLGNLVEMSKKGGETSSPGSSSSAHDIHSRVLPYFSRWREAYGKVFVYWLGTEPFLYVADPEFLKRVTSGAMDKKWGKPDVFKHDRKPMFGKGLAMVDGDEWTHHRHIITPAFSLTNLKAMVSVMEETTKKMLTEWSERLARGQREIDVEKDVTKNAAEIIAKTSFGISEGNGEKVFEKLQLMQKMLFQTNRPVGVPFVKLMFAKRSYRAWKLGKEIDQLLYAVISSRKEEEEEEGDGKTTPKQDLLGLLLAGNRENAQGGGRKLTDRELVDECKTFFFGGHETTALALSWALFLLALHPEWQSALREEVVQVSGGGPLDSTMLPKLIKVRIMMTFSKAQKQSPITRFFFLFFFFT
;
A
#
# COMPACT_ATOMS: atom_id res chain seq x y z
N MET A 1 53.96 -2.16 35.43
CA MET A 1 52.87 -2.95 36.06
C MET A 1 51.51 -2.31 35.82
N GLU A 2 51.32 -1.02 36.08
CA GLU A 2 50.02 -0.34 35.93
C GLU A 2 49.40 -0.43 34.53
N PHE A 3 50.20 -0.34 33.47
CA PHE A 3 49.72 -0.50 32.08
C PHE A 3 49.14 -1.90 31.81
N LEU A 4 49.77 -2.95 32.37
CA LEU A 4 49.31 -4.34 32.23
C LEU A 4 48.00 -4.58 33.00
N VAL A 5 47.88 -4.01 34.20
CA VAL A 5 46.65 -4.07 35.01
C VAL A 5 45.51 -3.31 34.31
N SER A 6 45.79 -2.14 33.74
CA SER A 6 44.81 -1.36 32.98
C SER A 6 44.30 -2.11 31.73
N MET A 7 45.21 -2.77 30.98
CA MET A 7 44.84 -3.62 29.84
C MET A 7 43.99 -4.82 30.25
N GLN A 8 44.29 -5.45 31.39
CA GLN A 8 43.48 -6.57 31.93
C GLN A 8 42.08 -6.12 32.37
N CYS A 9 41.98 -4.98 33.06
CA CYS A 9 40.69 -4.39 33.45
C CYS A 9 39.84 -4.03 32.23
N LEU A 10 40.45 -3.46 31.19
CA LEU A 10 39.76 -3.16 29.92
C LEU A 10 39.26 -4.44 29.23
N GLY A 11 40.09 -5.49 29.21
CA GLY A 11 39.71 -6.79 28.65
C GLY A 11 38.54 -7.44 29.39
N LEU A 12 38.56 -7.41 30.73
CA LEU A 12 37.45 -7.91 31.56
C LEU A 12 36.17 -7.10 31.34
N ALA A 13 36.28 -5.77 31.30
CA ALA A 13 35.13 -4.89 31.04
C ALA A 13 34.52 -5.15 29.66
N MET A 14 35.34 -5.32 28.62
CA MET A 14 34.89 -5.71 27.28
C MET A 14 34.23 -7.10 27.27
N GLY A 15 34.79 -8.06 28.01
CA GLY A 15 34.22 -9.40 28.15
C GLY A 15 32.84 -9.39 28.82
N VAL A 16 32.70 -8.65 29.92
CA VAL A 16 31.41 -8.47 30.62
C VAL A 16 30.39 -7.79 29.71
N LEU A 17 30.79 -6.74 28.98
CA LEU A 17 29.92 -6.06 28.02
C LEU A 17 29.46 -7.02 26.91
N LEU A 18 30.37 -7.83 26.36
CA LEU A 18 30.03 -8.80 25.32
C LEU A 18 29.04 -9.85 25.84
N LEU A 19 29.25 -10.39 27.05
CA LEU A 19 28.33 -11.34 27.68
C LEU A 19 26.96 -10.72 27.94
N PHE A 20 26.92 -9.47 28.41
CA PHE A 20 25.68 -8.73 28.58
C PHE A 20 24.93 -8.57 27.25
N LEU A 21 25.61 -8.17 26.17
CA LEU A 21 25.02 -8.05 24.84
C LEU A 21 24.53 -9.39 24.29
N LEU A 22 25.30 -10.47 24.47
CA LEU A 22 24.92 -11.82 24.04
C LEU A 22 23.70 -12.33 24.82
N SER A 23 23.66 -12.13 26.14
CA SER A 23 22.50 -12.51 26.97
C SER A 23 21.25 -11.72 26.57
N GLY A 24 21.39 -10.41 26.33
CA GLY A 24 20.33 -9.55 25.79
C GLY A 24 19.83 -10.03 24.43
N ALA A 25 20.73 -10.41 23.54
CA ALA A 25 20.39 -10.98 22.25
C ALA A 25 19.61 -12.31 22.41
N VAL A 26 20.08 -13.25 23.23
CA VAL A 26 19.38 -14.51 23.49
C VAL A 26 17.97 -14.26 24.03
N CYS A 27 17.82 -13.31 24.95
CA CYS A 27 16.53 -12.90 25.49
C CYS A 27 15.57 -12.37 24.41
N ILE A 28 16.03 -11.41 23.59
CA ILE A 28 15.22 -10.74 22.56
C ILE A 28 14.85 -11.69 21.43
N PHE A 29 15.82 -12.47 20.95
CA PHE A 29 15.64 -13.30 19.76
C PHE A 29 14.95 -14.63 20.06
N TRP A 30 15.12 -15.23 21.25
CA TRP A 30 14.56 -16.57 21.56
C TRP A 30 13.63 -16.60 22.78
N LEU A 31 14.06 -16.10 23.95
CA LEU A 31 13.31 -16.34 25.19
C LEU A 31 11.98 -15.58 25.26
N LEU A 32 11.98 -14.27 24.94
CA LEU A 32 10.76 -13.46 24.95
C LEU A 32 9.75 -13.94 23.90
N PRO A 33 10.13 -14.19 22.62
CA PRO A 33 9.19 -14.68 21.62
C PRO A 33 8.67 -16.09 21.96
N ALA A 34 9.52 -16.99 22.46
CA ALA A 34 9.08 -18.32 22.92
C ALA A 34 8.12 -18.24 24.11
N GLY A 35 8.31 -17.29 25.02
CA GLY A 35 7.38 -16.98 26.10
C GLY A 35 6.02 -16.50 25.59
N LYS A 36 6.00 -15.58 24.62
CA LYS A 36 4.77 -15.12 23.95
C LYS A 36 4.06 -16.28 23.22
N TRP A 37 4.79 -17.09 22.46
CA TRP A 37 4.25 -18.25 21.76
C TRP A 37 3.58 -19.26 22.70
N ARG A 38 4.24 -19.60 23.82
CA ARG A 38 3.65 -20.49 24.85
C ARG A 38 2.37 -19.91 25.44
N ARG A 39 2.29 -18.60 25.68
CA ARG A 39 1.08 -17.94 26.19
C ARG A 39 -0.07 -17.99 25.20
N LEU A 40 0.16 -17.65 23.93
CA LEU A 40 -0.86 -17.72 22.88
C LEU A 40 -1.43 -19.13 22.71
N ARG A 41 -0.56 -20.15 22.74
CA ARG A 41 -0.99 -21.55 22.68
C ARG A 41 -1.84 -21.96 23.88
N LYS A 42 -1.49 -21.50 25.09
CA LYS A 42 -2.31 -21.72 26.30
C LYS A 42 -3.67 -21.04 26.23
N SER A 43 -3.77 -19.92 25.52
CA SER A 43 -5.05 -19.21 25.26
C SER A 43 -5.92 -19.88 24.19
N GLY A 44 -5.51 -21.02 23.63
CA GLY A 44 -6.26 -21.74 22.60
C GLY A 44 -5.97 -21.31 21.16
N LEU A 45 -5.04 -20.36 20.94
CA LEU A 45 -4.63 -19.95 19.59
C LEU A 45 -3.53 -20.87 19.08
N ALA A 46 -3.88 -21.75 18.15
CA ALA A 46 -2.97 -22.66 17.46
C ALA A 46 -2.37 -22.03 16.20
N GLY A 47 -1.37 -22.69 15.60
CA GLY A 47 -0.74 -22.28 14.36
C GLY A 47 0.60 -22.99 14.12
N PRO A 48 1.25 -22.73 12.96
CA PRO A 48 2.51 -23.36 12.62
C PRO A 48 3.60 -23.06 13.66
N PRO A 49 4.44 -24.04 14.04
CA PRO A 49 5.51 -23.83 15.02
C PRO A 49 6.55 -22.82 14.48
N PRO A 50 6.85 -21.72 15.21
CA PRO A 50 7.82 -20.74 14.76
C PRO A 50 9.27 -21.17 15.04
N LEU A 51 10.18 -20.81 14.13
CA LEU A 51 11.64 -20.96 14.28
C LEU A 51 12.26 -19.60 14.59
N PHE A 52 12.36 -19.25 15.87
CA PHE A 52 12.96 -17.98 16.26
C PHE A 52 14.47 -17.91 15.94
N PRO A 53 14.98 -16.76 15.47
CA PRO A 53 14.29 -15.47 15.40
C PRO A 53 13.52 -15.19 14.10
N LEU A 54 13.50 -16.15 13.17
CA LEU A 54 12.89 -15.99 11.84
C LEU A 54 11.38 -16.26 11.83
N GLY A 55 10.82 -16.84 12.88
CA GLY A 55 9.40 -17.20 12.94
C GLY A 55 9.05 -18.22 11.86
N ASN A 56 8.05 -17.91 11.02
CA ASN A 56 7.64 -18.77 9.90
C ASN A 56 8.21 -18.31 8.54
N LEU A 57 9.10 -17.30 8.52
CA LEU A 57 9.63 -16.72 7.27
C LEU A 57 10.35 -17.74 6.38
N VAL A 58 11.00 -18.74 6.97
CA VAL A 58 11.68 -19.81 6.21
C VAL A 58 10.66 -20.65 5.44
N GLU A 59 9.53 -21.00 6.07
CA GLU A 59 8.47 -21.75 5.39
C GLU A 59 7.78 -20.89 4.32
N MET A 60 7.58 -19.60 4.60
CA MET A 60 6.96 -18.66 3.65
C MET A 60 7.84 -18.38 2.42
N SER A 61 9.16 -18.43 2.57
CA SER A 61 10.12 -18.14 1.49
C SER A 61 10.46 -19.37 0.62
N LYS A 62 10.14 -20.58 1.08
CA LYS A 62 10.17 -21.78 0.23
C LYS A 62 9.21 -21.55 -0.92
N LYS A 63 9.76 -21.33 -2.12
CA LYS A 63 8.99 -21.43 -3.36
C LYS A 63 8.24 -22.74 -3.29
N GLY A 64 6.91 -22.72 -3.41
CA GLY A 64 6.10 -23.92 -3.32
C GLY A 64 6.73 -24.97 -4.23
N GLY A 65 7.26 -26.04 -3.63
CA GLY A 65 7.72 -27.18 -4.39
C GLY A 65 6.58 -27.63 -5.28
N GLU A 66 6.93 -28.13 -6.46
CA GLU A 66 6.04 -28.69 -7.47
C GLU A 66 5.07 -29.71 -6.83
N THR A 67 3.95 -29.24 -6.30
CA THR A 67 2.84 -30.06 -5.82
C THR A 67 1.54 -29.41 -6.24
N SER A 68 1.33 -29.41 -7.54
CA SER A 68 0.04 -29.75 -8.14
C SER A 68 0.33 -30.03 -9.61
N SER A 69 0.21 -31.30 -10.00
CA SER A 69 -0.02 -31.68 -11.39
C SER A 69 -1.09 -30.76 -11.98
N PRO A 70 -1.05 -30.40 -13.27
CA PRO A 70 -2.14 -29.69 -13.94
C PRO A 70 -3.32 -30.66 -14.11
N GLY A 71 -3.95 -31.00 -12.99
CA GLY A 71 -5.08 -31.91 -12.90
C GLY A 71 -6.35 -31.10 -12.64
N SER A 72 -7.27 -31.20 -13.60
CA SER A 72 -8.59 -30.56 -13.67
C SER A 72 -8.61 -29.09 -14.09
N SER A 73 -8.83 -28.94 -15.40
CA SER A 73 -9.59 -27.85 -16.01
C SER A 73 -10.84 -27.51 -15.20
N SER A 74 -10.80 -26.42 -14.45
CA SER A 74 -11.96 -25.56 -14.29
C SER A 74 -11.48 -24.14 -13.99
N SER A 75 -12.23 -23.18 -14.49
CA SER A 75 -12.11 -21.73 -14.36
C SER A 75 -12.18 -21.25 -12.89
N ALA A 76 -11.28 -21.71 -12.03
CA ALA A 76 -11.20 -21.26 -10.65
C ALA A 76 -10.34 -20.00 -10.58
N HIS A 77 -10.98 -18.84 -10.58
CA HIS A 77 -10.32 -17.55 -10.30
C HIS A 77 -9.69 -17.47 -8.89
N ASP A 78 -9.82 -18.51 -8.06
CA ASP A 78 -9.14 -18.63 -6.78
C ASP A 78 -7.66 -19.02 -6.95
N ILE A 79 -6.82 -18.00 -7.10
CA ILE A 79 -5.36 -18.13 -7.18
C ILE A 79 -4.68 -18.12 -5.79
N HIS A 80 -5.44 -18.12 -4.68
CA HIS A 80 -4.89 -17.97 -3.33
C HIS A 80 -3.89 -19.06 -2.97
N SER A 81 -4.25 -20.32 -3.21
CA SER A 81 -3.38 -21.48 -2.96
C SER A 81 -2.12 -21.49 -3.82
N ARG A 82 -2.16 -20.88 -5.02
CA ARG A 82 -1.01 -20.79 -5.93
C ARG A 82 -0.03 -19.69 -5.51
N VAL A 83 -0.55 -18.54 -5.08
CA VAL A 83 0.29 -17.38 -4.75
C VAL A 83 0.76 -17.40 -3.29
N LEU A 84 -0.07 -17.87 -2.36
CA LEU A 84 0.23 -17.97 -0.93
C LEU A 84 0.00 -19.41 -0.44
N PRO A 85 0.77 -20.39 -0.97
CA PRO A 85 0.54 -21.82 -0.69
C PRO A 85 0.65 -22.16 0.80
N TYR A 86 1.52 -21.46 1.53
CA TYR A 86 1.67 -21.65 2.98
C TYR A 86 0.40 -21.27 3.76
N PHE A 87 -0.31 -20.20 3.38
CA PHE A 87 -1.57 -19.86 4.04
C PHE A 87 -2.68 -20.88 3.73
N SER A 88 -2.70 -21.47 2.53
CA SER A 88 -3.64 -22.56 2.24
C SER A 88 -3.38 -23.76 3.13
N ARG A 89 -2.12 -24.23 3.21
CA ARG A 89 -1.73 -25.36 4.06
C ARG A 89 -2.02 -25.11 5.54
N TRP A 90 -1.69 -23.92 6.05
CA TRP A 90 -1.97 -23.59 7.45
C TRP A 90 -3.46 -23.47 7.72
N ARG A 91 -4.25 -22.95 6.77
CA ARG A 91 -5.71 -22.90 6.90
C ARG A 91 -6.32 -24.31 6.94
N GLU A 92 -5.80 -25.24 6.14
CA GLU A 92 -6.22 -26.65 6.17
C GLU A 92 -5.84 -27.33 7.49
N ALA A 93 -4.65 -27.06 8.03
CA ALA A 93 -4.15 -27.69 9.24
C ALA A 93 -4.71 -27.10 10.56
N TYR A 94 -4.95 -25.78 10.60
CA TYR A 94 -5.29 -25.06 11.82
C TYR A 94 -6.65 -24.36 11.76
N GLY A 95 -7.36 -24.42 10.63
CA GLY A 95 -8.67 -23.81 10.43
C GLY A 95 -8.61 -22.35 9.96
N LYS A 96 -9.74 -21.65 10.08
CA LYS A 96 -9.90 -20.26 9.57
C LYS A 96 -9.26 -19.19 10.46
N VAL A 97 -8.83 -19.55 11.67
CA VAL A 97 -8.21 -18.64 12.62
C VAL A 97 -6.97 -19.31 13.22
N PHE A 98 -5.80 -18.73 12.99
CA PHE A 98 -4.54 -19.27 13.53
C PHE A 98 -3.48 -18.18 13.67
N VAL A 99 -2.43 -18.44 14.44
CA VAL A 99 -1.31 -17.52 14.63
C VAL A 99 -0.08 -17.97 13.84
N TYR A 100 0.50 -17.07 13.06
CA TYR A 100 1.82 -17.25 12.44
C TYR A 100 2.76 -16.13 12.89
N TRP A 101 4.04 -16.23 12.58
CA TRP A 101 5.09 -15.33 13.06
C TRP A 101 5.91 -14.75 11.92
N LEU A 102 6.03 -13.43 11.88
CA LEU A 102 7.02 -12.74 11.04
C LEU A 102 8.18 -12.33 11.94
N GLY A 103 9.29 -13.08 11.86
CA GLY A 103 10.38 -12.94 12.80
C GLY A 103 9.95 -13.24 14.23
N THR A 104 10.05 -12.24 15.12
CA THR A 104 9.63 -12.33 16.52
C THR A 104 8.25 -11.72 16.80
N GLU A 105 7.53 -11.29 15.76
CA GLU A 105 6.20 -10.68 15.88
C GLU A 105 5.08 -11.67 15.52
N PRO A 106 4.10 -11.90 16.41
CA PRO A 106 2.96 -12.75 16.13
C PRO A 106 1.91 -12.02 15.29
N PHE A 107 1.29 -12.76 14.38
CA PHE A 107 0.20 -12.32 13.52
C PHE A 107 -0.97 -13.28 13.60
N LEU A 108 -2.16 -12.73 13.84
CA LEU A 108 -3.40 -13.49 13.78
C LEU A 108 -3.92 -13.49 12.35
N TYR A 109 -3.97 -14.68 11.75
CA TYR A 109 -4.69 -14.89 10.49
C TYR A 109 -6.16 -15.13 10.79
N VAL A 110 -7.04 -14.43 10.07
CA VAL A 110 -8.50 -14.57 10.20
C VAL A 110 -9.11 -14.65 8.80
N ALA A 111 -9.73 -15.78 8.49
CA ALA A 111 -10.55 -16.01 7.31
C ALA A 111 -11.99 -16.39 7.66
N ASP A 112 -12.40 -16.14 8.91
CA ASP A 112 -13.77 -16.34 9.38
C ASP A 112 -14.58 -15.03 9.20
N PRO A 113 -15.64 -15.02 8.37
CA PRO A 113 -16.43 -13.82 8.11
C PRO A 113 -17.15 -13.26 9.34
N GLU A 114 -17.61 -14.11 10.26
CA GLU A 114 -18.28 -13.63 11.48
C GLU A 114 -17.27 -12.99 12.41
N PHE A 115 -16.09 -13.59 12.56
CA PHE A 115 -15.01 -13.02 13.34
C PHE A 115 -14.59 -11.67 12.77
N LEU A 116 -14.37 -11.57 11.45
CA LEU A 116 -14.03 -10.32 10.79
C LEU A 116 -15.12 -9.28 11.03
N LYS A 117 -16.39 -9.61 10.80
CA LYS A 117 -17.52 -8.70 11.04
C LYS A 117 -17.53 -8.18 12.48
N ARG A 118 -17.32 -9.05 13.48
CA ARG A 118 -17.28 -8.64 14.89
C ARG A 118 -16.10 -7.72 15.18
N VAL A 119 -14.91 -8.04 14.67
CA VAL A 119 -13.68 -7.27 14.92
C VAL A 119 -13.67 -5.91 14.21
N THR A 120 -14.22 -5.83 13.00
CA THR A 120 -14.31 -4.59 12.23
C THR A 120 -15.57 -3.79 12.53
N SER A 121 -16.32 -4.12 13.59
CA SER A 121 -17.55 -3.41 13.98
C SER A 121 -17.45 -2.82 15.39
N GLY A 122 -18.00 -1.62 15.56
CA GLY A 122 -18.20 -1.00 16.87
C GLY A 122 -16.90 -0.58 17.58
N ALA A 123 -16.90 -0.70 18.91
CA ALA A 123 -15.84 -0.16 19.79
C ALA A 123 -14.49 -0.88 19.68
N MET A 124 -14.42 -2.04 19.02
CA MET A 124 -13.16 -2.75 18.81
C MET A 124 -12.33 -2.11 17.70
N ASP A 125 -12.96 -1.46 16.71
CA ASP A 125 -12.29 -0.82 15.57
C ASP A 125 -11.17 0.13 16.02
N LYS A 126 -11.43 0.97 17.02
CA LYS A 126 -10.44 1.91 17.59
C LYS A 126 -9.32 1.24 18.41
N LYS A 127 -9.44 -0.05 18.74
CA LYS A 127 -8.48 -0.80 19.56
C LYS A 127 -7.48 -1.60 18.74
N TRP A 128 -7.76 -1.85 17.46
CA TRP A 128 -6.84 -2.52 16.56
C TRP A 128 -6.03 -1.45 15.81
N GLY A 129 -4.75 -1.33 16.15
CA GLY A 129 -3.83 -0.44 15.44
C GLY A 129 -3.14 -1.15 14.29
N LYS A 130 -2.60 -0.36 13.34
CA LYS A 130 -1.71 -0.85 12.31
C LYS A 130 -0.42 -1.41 12.93
N PRO A 131 0.09 -2.57 12.48
CA PRO A 131 1.24 -3.19 13.15
C PRO A 131 2.53 -2.38 13.04
N ASP A 132 3.14 -2.09 14.19
CA ASP A 132 4.32 -1.24 14.30
C ASP A 132 5.51 -1.74 13.48
N VAL A 133 5.62 -3.06 13.32
CA VAL A 133 6.64 -3.66 12.45
C VAL A 133 6.55 -3.13 11.01
N PHE A 134 5.35 -2.91 10.48
CA PHE A 134 5.16 -2.34 9.14
C PHE A 134 5.30 -0.83 9.14
N LYS A 135 4.84 -0.13 10.18
CA LYS A 135 5.07 1.33 10.33
C LYS A 135 6.57 1.65 10.30
N HIS A 136 7.36 0.93 11.08
CA HIS A 136 8.80 1.13 11.15
C HIS A 136 9.51 0.71 9.86
N ASP A 137 9.14 -0.44 9.28
CA ASP A 137 9.75 -0.95 8.07
C ASP A 137 9.50 -0.01 6.87
N ARG A 138 8.28 0.50 6.75
CA ARG A 138 7.81 1.27 5.60
C ARG A 138 7.83 2.78 5.81
N LYS A 139 8.36 3.25 6.96
CA LYS A 139 8.55 4.67 7.28
C LYS A 139 9.19 5.49 6.15
N PRO A 140 10.22 5.02 5.40
CA PRO A 140 10.78 5.80 4.28
C PRO A 140 9.77 6.13 3.17
N MET A 141 8.73 5.30 3.00
CA MET A 141 7.72 5.46 1.97
C MET A 141 6.48 6.18 2.44
N PHE A 142 6.01 5.93 3.66
CA PHE A 142 4.72 6.48 4.11
C PHE A 142 4.83 7.46 5.27
N GLY A 143 5.98 7.52 5.97
CA GLY A 143 6.14 8.36 7.15
C GLY A 143 4.98 8.22 8.13
N LYS A 144 4.29 9.34 8.42
CA LYS A 144 3.06 9.43 9.20
C LYS A 144 1.80 9.65 8.35
N GLY A 145 1.78 9.17 7.12
CA GLY A 145 0.61 9.26 6.26
C GLY A 145 -0.56 8.40 6.78
N LEU A 146 -1.77 8.66 6.29
CA LEU A 146 -3.02 8.03 6.73
C LEU A 146 -2.96 6.49 6.75
N ALA A 147 -2.19 5.94 5.82
CA ALA A 147 -1.87 4.51 5.68
C ALA A 147 -1.11 3.89 6.87
N MET A 148 -0.52 4.69 7.77
CA MET A 148 0.36 4.24 8.87
C MET A 148 0.00 4.80 10.25
N VAL A 149 -0.81 5.85 10.33
CA VAL A 149 -1.26 6.43 11.61
C VAL A 149 -2.52 5.73 12.12
N ASP A 150 -2.72 5.75 13.44
CA ASP A 150 -3.88 5.14 14.13
C ASP A 150 -4.51 6.13 15.11
N GLY A 151 -5.67 5.77 15.66
CA GLY A 151 -6.31 6.49 16.76
C GLY A 151 -6.66 7.95 16.41
N ASP A 152 -6.33 8.87 17.31
CA ASP A 152 -6.66 10.29 17.15
C ASP A 152 -5.87 10.95 16.02
N GLU A 153 -4.61 10.53 15.79
CA GLU A 153 -3.79 11.02 14.67
C GLU A 153 -4.41 10.62 13.33
N TRP A 154 -4.86 9.36 13.21
CA TRP A 154 -5.62 8.93 12.03
C TRP A 154 -6.93 9.70 11.86
N THR A 155 -7.70 9.87 12.94
CA THR A 155 -8.99 10.57 12.90
C THR A 155 -8.80 12.01 12.41
N HIS A 156 -7.76 12.67 12.91
CA HIS A 156 -7.39 14.03 12.52
C HIS A 156 -7.00 14.13 11.04
N HIS A 157 -6.08 13.27 10.58
CA HIS A 157 -5.66 13.24 9.18
C HIS A 157 -6.86 12.94 8.27
N ARG A 158 -7.68 11.95 8.62
CA ARG A 158 -8.86 11.54 7.86
C ARG A 158 -9.87 12.67 7.73
N HIS A 159 -10.08 13.44 8.80
CA HIS A 159 -11.00 14.58 8.79
C HIS A 159 -10.60 15.64 7.75
N ILE A 160 -9.32 16.01 7.70
CA ILE A 160 -8.79 17.01 6.78
C ILE A 160 -8.80 16.51 5.32
N ILE A 161 -8.50 15.22 5.12
CA ILE A 161 -8.32 14.64 3.78
C ILE A 161 -9.66 14.31 3.10
N THR A 162 -10.65 13.82 3.85
CA THR A 162 -11.90 13.28 3.29
C THR A 162 -12.65 14.26 2.36
N PRO A 163 -12.77 15.57 2.67
CA PRO A 163 -13.43 16.54 1.79
C PRO A 163 -12.83 16.61 0.39
N ALA A 164 -11.52 16.40 0.25
CA ALA A 164 -10.84 16.43 -1.03
C ALA A 164 -11.29 15.30 -1.98
N PHE A 165 -11.84 14.21 -1.43
CA PHE A 165 -12.43 13.09 -2.17
C PHE A 165 -13.97 13.16 -2.28
N SER A 166 -14.57 14.35 -2.09
CA SER A 166 -16.00 14.55 -2.33
C SER A 166 -16.36 14.30 -3.81
N LEU A 167 -17.63 13.97 -4.07
CA LEU A 167 -18.09 13.74 -5.45
C LEU A 167 -17.85 14.95 -6.35
N THR A 168 -18.05 16.17 -5.83
CA THR A 168 -17.82 17.41 -6.59
C THR A 168 -16.36 17.55 -7.00
N ASN A 169 -15.43 17.33 -6.07
CA ASN A 169 -13.99 17.41 -6.35
C ASN A 169 -13.52 16.30 -7.28
N LEU A 170 -14.06 15.08 -7.14
CA LEU A 170 -13.73 13.98 -8.05
C LEU A 170 -14.22 14.24 -9.47
N LYS A 171 -15.41 14.84 -9.65
CA LYS A 171 -15.94 15.21 -10.96
C LYS A 171 -15.05 16.21 -11.70
N ALA A 172 -14.42 17.13 -10.97
CA ALA A 172 -13.47 18.08 -11.54
C ALA A 172 -12.22 17.41 -12.14
N MET A 173 -11.81 16.26 -11.60
CA MET A 173 -10.62 15.54 -12.05
C MET A 173 -10.90 14.61 -13.24
N VAL A 174 -12.17 14.37 -13.61
CA VAL A 174 -12.54 13.40 -14.67
C VAL A 174 -11.97 13.79 -16.02
N SER A 175 -11.94 15.09 -16.36
CA SER A 175 -11.39 15.57 -17.63
C SER A 175 -9.92 15.20 -17.81
N VAL A 176 -9.12 15.33 -16.74
CA VAL A 176 -7.70 14.92 -16.71
C VAL A 176 -7.56 13.42 -16.91
N MET A 177 -8.42 12.62 -16.26
CA MET A 177 -8.43 11.17 -16.42
C MET A 177 -8.76 10.76 -17.86
N GLU A 178 -9.73 11.45 -18.48
CA GLU A 178 -10.14 11.22 -19.86
C GLU A 178 -9.04 11.59 -20.86
N GLU A 179 -8.40 12.76 -20.69
CA GLU A 179 -7.33 13.25 -21.55
C GLU A 179 -6.15 12.27 -21.59
N THR A 180 -5.63 11.89 -20.43
CA THR A 180 -4.50 10.95 -20.32
C THR A 180 -4.87 9.56 -20.85
N THR A 181 -6.12 9.11 -20.61
CA THR A 181 -6.60 7.82 -21.17
C THR A 181 -6.74 7.88 -22.70
N LYS A 182 -7.24 8.98 -23.26
CA LYS A 182 -7.30 9.17 -24.73
C LYS A 182 -5.91 9.15 -25.35
N LYS A 183 -4.93 9.82 -24.74
CA LYS A 183 -3.52 9.79 -25.18
C LYS A 183 -3.01 8.35 -25.28
N MET A 184 -3.22 7.54 -24.23
CA MET A 184 -2.84 6.12 -24.23
C MET A 184 -3.53 5.33 -25.37
N LEU A 185 -4.84 5.52 -25.57
CA LEU A 185 -5.59 4.82 -26.63
C LEU A 185 -5.17 5.24 -28.05
N THR A 186 -4.81 6.51 -28.24
CA THR A 186 -4.24 7.00 -29.50
C THR A 186 -2.88 6.35 -29.76
N GLU A 187 -1.99 6.32 -28.76
CA GLU A 187 -0.69 5.64 -28.86
C GLU A 187 -0.84 4.15 -29.22
N TRP A 188 -1.84 3.47 -28.64
CA TRP A 188 -2.18 2.09 -29.01
C TRP A 188 -2.59 1.96 -30.48
N SER A 189 -3.46 2.86 -30.94
CA SER A 189 -3.96 2.87 -32.32
C SER A 189 -2.84 3.11 -33.33
N GLU A 190 -1.94 4.04 -33.04
CA GLU A 190 -0.75 4.31 -33.88
C GLU A 190 0.21 3.13 -33.93
N ARG A 191 0.45 2.46 -32.79
CA ARG A 191 1.30 1.26 -32.74
C ARG A 191 0.72 0.13 -33.59
N LEU A 192 -0.59 -0.10 -33.52
CA LEU A 192 -1.28 -1.08 -34.37
C LEU A 192 -1.19 -0.70 -35.85
N ALA A 193 -1.37 0.58 -36.19
CA ALA A 193 -1.23 1.08 -37.56
C ALA A 193 0.20 0.90 -38.12
N ARG A 194 1.23 0.98 -37.26
CA ARG A 194 2.63 0.68 -37.62
C ARG A 194 2.95 -0.82 -37.73
N GLY A 195 1.95 -1.70 -37.59
CA GLY A 195 2.10 -3.15 -37.76
C GLY A 195 2.46 -3.91 -36.47
N GLN A 196 2.47 -3.26 -35.31
CA GLN A 196 2.61 -3.97 -34.04
C GLN A 196 1.37 -4.85 -33.81
N ARG A 197 1.56 -6.15 -33.55
CA ARG A 197 0.43 -7.10 -33.38
C ARG A 197 -0.07 -7.23 -31.96
N GLU A 198 0.76 -6.89 -30.97
CA GLU A 198 0.49 -7.11 -29.56
C GLU A 198 0.80 -5.86 -28.73
N ILE A 199 -0.04 -5.58 -27.76
CA ILE A 199 0.09 -4.46 -26.83
C ILE A 199 0.20 -5.02 -25.41
N ASP A 200 1.23 -4.58 -24.68
CA ASP A 200 1.35 -4.82 -23.25
C ASP A 200 0.40 -3.87 -22.49
N VAL A 201 -0.83 -4.34 -22.29
CA VAL A 201 -1.90 -3.59 -21.62
C VAL A 201 -1.54 -3.22 -20.19
N GLU A 202 -0.91 -4.12 -19.43
CA GLU A 202 -0.57 -3.87 -18.02
C GLU A 202 0.43 -2.72 -17.90
N LYS A 203 1.49 -2.75 -18.72
CA LYS A 203 2.50 -1.69 -18.73
C LYS A 203 1.90 -0.33 -19.04
N ASP A 204 1.08 -0.25 -20.08
CA ASP A 204 0.53 1.02 -20.54
C ASP A 204 -0.56 1.55 -19.59
N VAL A 205 -1.42 0.68 -19.05
CA VAL A 205 -2.41 1.05 -18.03
C VAL A 205 -1.74 1.51 -16.72
N THR A 206 -0.61 0.90 -16.35
CA THR A 206 0.19 1.32 -15.20
C THR A 206 0.74 2.73 -15.42
N LYS A 207 1.38 2.98 -16.57
CA LYS A 207 1.85 4.33 -16.95
C LYS A 207 0.70 5.35 -16.97
N ASN A 208 -0.48 4.97 -17.47
CA ASN A 208 -1.65 5.84 -17.50
C ASN A 208 -2.15 6.20 -16.08
N ALA A 209 -2.29 5.21 -15.19
CA ALA A 209 -2.69 5.45 -13.81
C ALA A 209 -1.68 6.33 -13.05
N ALA A 210 -0.39 6.23 -13.41
CA ALA A 210 0.69 7.02 -12.84
C ALA A 210 0.56 8.50 -13.22
N GLU A 211 0.36 8.75 -14.50
CA GLU A 211 0.19 10.08 -15.04
C GLU A 211 -1.10 10.72 -14.50
N ILE A 212 -2.20 9.95 -14.40
CA ILE A 212 -3.44 10.40 -13.77
C ILE A 212 -3.17 10.86 -12.34
N ILE A 213 -2.61 10.00 -11.47
CA ILE A 213 -2.41 10.39 -10.07
C ILE A 213 -1.43 11.55 -9.93
N ALA A 214 -0.40 11.63 -10.77
CA ALA A 214 0.55 12.74 -10.75
C ALA A 214 -0.14 14.09 -11.09
N LYS A 215 -0.94 14.11 -12.15
CA LYS A 215 -1.69 15.30 -12.58
C LYS A 215 -2.80 15.66 -11.60
N THR A 216 -3.64 14.70 -11.22
CA THR A 216 -4.81 14.95 -10.35
C THR A 216 -4.44 15.18 -8.90
N SER A 217 -3.31 14.63 -8.42
CA SER A 217 -2.92 14.82 -7.02
C SER A 217 -2.02 16.01 -6.76
N PHE A 218 -1.13 16.35 -7.68
CA PHE A 218 -0.09 17.34 -7.39
C PHE A 218 -0.01 18.47 -8.42
N GLY A 219 -0.80 18.41 -9.49
CA GLY A 219 -0.69 19.36 -10.60
C GLY A 219 0.70 19.38 -11.24
N ILE A 220 1.50 18.33 -11.03
CA ILE A 220 2.89 18.30 -11.50
C ILE A 220 2.89 18.01 -13.01
N SER A 221 3.47 18.93 -13.79
CA SER A 221 3.72 18.77 -15.22
C SER A 221 4.91 17.84 -15.51
N GLU A 222 5.05 17.44 -16.77
CA GLU A 222 6.05 16.47 -17.25
C GLU A 222 7.48 16.85 -16.79
N GLY A 223 8.22 15.86 -16.25
CA GLY A 223 9.58 16.02 -15.72
C GLY A 223 9.71 15.74 -14.21
N ASN A 224 9.22 16.64 -13.34
CA ASN A 224 9.34 16.45 -11.88
C ASN A 224 8.42 15.33 -11.37
N GLY A 225 7.24 15.17 -11.97
CA GLY A 225 6.27 14.14 -11.59
C GLY A 225 6.78 12.75 -11.94
N GLU A 226 7.44 12.62 -13.09
CA GLU A 226 8.09 11.39 -13.55
C GLU A 226 9.23 10.98 -12.60
N LYS A 227 10.08 11.93 -12.17
CA LYS A 227 11.14 11.65 -11.18
C LYS A 227 10.58 11.21 -9.82
N VAL A 228 9.53 11.86 -9.32
CA VAL A 228 8.85 11.45 -8.09
C VAL A 228 8.29 10.04 -8.25
N PHE A 229 7.68 9.77 -9.40
CA PHE A 229 7.07 8.50 -9.74
C PHE A 229 8.08 7.35 -9.76
N GLU A 230 9.15 7.48 -10.54
CA GLU A 230 10.21 6.48 -10.66
C GLU A 230 10.82 6.13 -9.30
N LYS A 231 11.06 7.15 -8.47
CA LYS A 231 11.60 6.96 -7.12
C LYS A 231 10.61 6.25 -6.20
N LEU A 232 9.33 6.58 -6.26
CA LEU A 232 8.29 5.91 -5.48
C LEU A 232 8.10 4.45 -5.91
N GLN A 233 8.13 4.15 -7.21
CA GLN A 233 8.12 2.77 -7.70
C GLN A 233 9.35 1.97 -7.24
N LEU A 234 10.55 2.57 -7.32
CA LEU A 234 11.76 1.94 -6.83
C LEU A 234 11.67 1.67 -5.31
N MET A 235 11.13 2.61 -4.55
CA MET A 235 10.88 2.47 -3.11
C MET A 235 9.94 1.30 -2.83
N GLN A 236 8.81 1.23 -3.54
CA GLN A 236 7.85 0.16 -3.42
C GLN A 236 8.49 -1.20 -3.72
N LYS A 237 9.20 -1.32 -4.85
CA LYS A 237 9.91 -2.54 -5.23
C LYS A 237 10.95 -2.95 -4.19
N MET A 238 11.55 -2.02 -3.45
CA MET A 238 12.46 -2.34 -2.35
C MET A 238 11.73 -2.75 -1.07
N LEU A 239 10.59 -2.14 -0.74
CA LEU A 239 9.91 -2.37 0.53
C LEU A 239 8.95 -3.57 0.52
N PHE A 240 8.41 -3.92 -0.65
CA PHE A 240 7.36 -4.94 -0.74
C PHE A 240 7.81 -6.27 -1.35
N GLN A 241 9.12 -6.52 -1.37
CA GLN A 241 9.64 -7.84 -1.76
C GLN A 241 9.22 -8.90 -0.73
N THR A 242 8.67 -10.01 -1.21
CA THR A 242 8.09 -11.08 -0.39
C THR A 242 9.08 -11.73 0.58
N ASN A 243 10.38 -11.77 0.24
CA ASN A 243 11.41 -12.48 1.03
C ASN A 243 12.14 -11.59 2.04
N ARG A 244 11.56 -10.46 2.45
CA ARG A 244 12.19 -9.58 3.44
C ARG A 244 12.01 -10.16 4.85
N PRO A 245 13.06 -10.16 5.70
CA PRO A 245 12.97 -10.62 7.08
C PRO A 245 12.29 -9.59 8.00
N VAL A 246 11.07 -9.21 7.66
CA VAL A 246 10.25 -8.26 8.44
C VAL A 246 9.92 -8.89 9.80
N GLY A 247 10.01 -8.10 10.87
CA GLY A 247 9.76 -8.56 12.24
C GLY A 247 10.94 -9.28 12.90
N VAL A 248 12.07 -9.47 12.20
CA VAL A 248 13.32 -9.95 12.81
C VAL A 248 14.01 -8.79 13.54
N PRO A 249 14.38 -8.93 14.82
CA PRO A 249 15.07 -7.88 15.56
C PRO A 249 16.38 -7.46 14.87
N PHE A 250 16.71 -6.16 14.94
CA PHE A 250 17.93 -5.58 14.37
C PHE A 250 18.15 -5.81 12.86
N VAL A 251 17.10 -6.20 12.11
CA VAL A 251 17.19 -6.44 10.66
C VAL A 251 17.74 -5.25 9.87
N LYS A 252 17.43 -4.03 10.29
CA LYS A 252 17.96 -2.81 9.63
C LYS A 252 19.47 -2.67 9.78
N LEU A 253 20.05 -3.16 10.88
CA LEU A 253 21.49 -3.18 11.10
C LEU A 253 22.14 -4.29 10.26
N MET A 254 21.57 -5.49 10.27
CA MET A 254 22.05 -6.62 9.45
C MET A 254 22.03 -6.28 7.95
N PHE A 255 21.03 -5.52 7.49
CA PHE A 255 20.88 -5.09 6.10
C PHE A 255 21.12 -3.57 5.94
N ALA A 256 22.14 -3.03 6.62
CA ALA A 256 22.43 -1.59 6.66
C ALA A 256 22.48 -0.93 5.27
N LYS A 257 23.13 -1.56 4.28
CA LYS A 257 23.21 -1.02 2.90
C LYS A 257 21.83 -0.83 2.28
N ARG A 258 20.92 -1.80 2.46
CA ARG A 258 19.55 -1.74 1.94
C ARG A 258 18.73 -0.70 2.69
N SER A 259 18.84 -0.67 4.03
CA SER A 259 18.15 0.30 4.87
C SER A 259 18.60 1.74 4.59
N TYR A 260 19.90 1.95 4.38
CA TYR A 260 20.45 3.24 3.97
C TYR A 260 19.94 3.65 2.58
N ARG A 261 19.92 2.73 1.60
CA ARG A 261 19.38 3.01 0.27
C ARG A 261 17.91 3.41 0.32
N ALA A 262 17.09 2.70 1.10
CA ALA A 262 15.68 3.05 1.30
C ALA A 262 15.53 4.40 2.02
N TRP A 263 16.36 4.69 3.03
CA TRP A 263 16.34 5.99 3.70
C TRP A 263 16.72 7.14 2.75
N LYS A 264 17.81 6.98 1.98
CA LYS A 264 18.28 7.99 1.02
C LYS A 264 17.22 8.27 -0.04
N LEU A 265 16.64 7.22 -0.62
CA LEU A 265 15.58 7.37 -1.61
C LEU A 265 14.33 8.06 -1.01
N GLY A 266 14.00 7.76 0.25
CA GLY A 266 12.90 8.40 0.96
C GLY A 266 13.13 9.90 1.13
N LYS A 267 14.37 10.30 1.43
CA LYS A 267 14.79 11.70 1.52
C LYS A 267 14.75 12.42 0.18
N GLU A 268 15.16 11.77 -0.91
CA GLU A 268 15.05 12.35 -2.25
C GLU A 268 13.59 12.59 -2.64
N ILE A 269 12.69 11.65 -2.34
CA ILE A 269 11.24 11.83 -2.57
C ILE A 269 10.69 12.95 -1.68
N ASP A 270 11.09 13.00 -0.40
CA ASP A 270 10.68 14.06 0.53
C ASP A 270 11.04 15.44 -0.03
N GLN A 271 12.26 15.62 -0.54
CA GLN A 271 12.73 16.89 -1.09
C GLN A 271 11.93 17.32 -2.31
N LEU A 272 11.64 16.40 -3.23
CA LEU A 272 10.85 16.69 -4.42
C LEU A 272 9.42 17.11 -4.06
N LEU A 273 8.76 16.37 -3.16
CA LEU A 273 7.40 16.70 -2.73
C LEU A 273 7.35 17.98 -1.90
N TYR A 274 8.37 18.21 -1.07
CA TYR A 274 8.46 19.45 -0.30
C TYR A 274 8.58 20.66 -1.23
N ALA A 275 9.42 20.59 -2.27
CA ALA A 275 9.52 21.67 -3.26
C ALA A 275 8.17 21.95 -3.95
N VAL A 276 7.43 20.90 -4.33
CA VAL A 276 6.09 21.05 -4.92
C VAL A 276 5.11 21.73 -3.95
N ILE A 277 5.11 21.32 -2.68
CA ILE A 277 4.23 21.90 -1.66
C ILE A 277 4.60 23.36 -1.37
N SER A 278 5.90 23.66 -1.25
CA SER A 278 6.40 25.02 -0.98
C SER A 278 6.05 25.97 -2.11
N SER A 279 6.37 25.62 -3.36
CA SER A 279 6.01 26.45 -4.51
C SER A 279 4.50 26.68 -4.60
N ARG A 280 3.68 25.67 -4.22
CA ARG A 280 2.23 25.81 -4.23
C ARG A 280 1.70 26.79 -3.18
N LYS A 281 2.31 26.82 -1.99
CA LYS A 281 1.95 27.79 -0.95
C LYS A 281 2.37 29.20 -1.33
N GLU A 282 3.55 29.36 -1.93
CA GLU A 282 4.04 30.66 -2.43
C GLU A 282 3.09 31.22 -3.50
N GLU A 283 2.68 30.39 -4.49
CA GLU A 283 1.67 30.77 -5.50
C GLU A 283 0.36 31.26 -4.85
N GLU A 284 -0.13 30.57 -3.82
CA GLU A 284 -1.37 30.95 -3.12
C GLU A 284 -1.22 32.25 -2.32
N GLU A 285 -0.04 32.52 -1.75
CA GLU A 285 0.24 33.75 -1.00
C GLU A 285 0.38 34.97 -1.93
N GLU A 286 1.00 34.79 -3.11
CA GLU A 286 1.15 35.84 -4.12
C GLU A 286 -0.18 36.25 -4.77
N GLU A 287 -1.13 35.31 -4.95
CA GLU A 287 -2.42 35.57 -5.59
C GLU A 287 -3.47 36.24 -4.65
N GLY A 288 -3.19 36.30 -3.34
CA GLY A 288 -4.00 37.00 -2.32
C GLY A 288 -5.29 36.27 -1.90
N ASP A 289 -5.71 36.49 -0.64
CA ASP A 289 -6.76 35.75 0.10
C ASP A 289 -8.22 35.85 -0.44
N GLY A 290 -8.42 36.39 -1.64
CA GLY A 290 -9.74 36.77 -2.15
C GLY A 290 -10.08 36.45 -3.61
N LYS A 291 -9.20 35.78 -4.38
CA LYS A 291 -9.45 35.53 -5.82
C LYS A 291 -9.24 34.11 -6.32
N THR A 292 -8.63 33.23 -5.55
CA THR A 292 -8.30 31.89 -6.04
C THR A 292 -9.44 30.91 -5.83
N THR A 293 -10.01 30.46 -6.94
CA THR A 293 -10.68 29.16 -6.94
C THR A 293 -9.58 28.13 -6.63
N PRO A 294 -9.68 27.32 -5.57
CA PRO A 294 -8.67 26.31 -5.27
C PRO A 294 -8.41 25.51 -6.53
N LYS A 295 -7.13 25.36 -6.92
CA LYS A 295 -6.79 24.43 -8.00
C LYS A 295 -7.40 23.09 -7.61
N GLN A 296 -8.26 22.55 -8.46
CA GLN A 296 -9.14 21.42 -8.13
C GLN A 296 -8.37 20.07 -8.09
N ASP A 297 -7.06 20.12 -7.93
CA ASP A 297 -6.20 18.97 -7.68
C ASP A 297 -6.18 18.62 -6.17
N LEU A 298 -5.77 17.40 -5.85
CA LEU A 298 -5.83 16.89 -4.48
C LEU A 298 -4.96 17.69 -3.50
N LEU A 299 -3.81 18.19 -3.94
CA LEU A 299 -2.90 18.97 -3.11
C LEU A 299 -3.51 20.33 -2.78
N GLY A 300 -4.07 21.04 -3.76
CA GLY A 300 -4.78 22.30 -3.54
C GLY A 300 -5.96 22.12 -2.57
N LEU A 301 -6.75 21.07 -2.77
CA LEU A 301 -7.85 20.72 -1.87
C LEU A 301 -7.38 20.36 -0.46
N LEU A 302 -6.25 19.66 -0.34
CA LEU A 302 -5.65 19.31 0.95
C LEU A 302 -5.13 20.55 1.68
N LEU A 303 -4.48 21.47 0.98
CA LEU A 303 -4.00 22.73 1.54
C LEU A 303 -5.19 23.60 2.01
N ALA A 304 -6.25 23.67 1.22
CA ALA A 304 -7.49 24.35 1.59
C ALA A 304 -8.14 23.73 2.84
N GLY A 305 -8.35 22.40 2.86
CA GLY A 305 -8.90 21.71 4.03
C GLY A 305 -8.03 21.86 5.28
N ASN A 306 -6.71 21.92 5.12
CA ASN A 306 -5.78 22.17 6.21
C ASN A 306 -5.91 23.61 6.78
N ARG A 307 -6.18 24.60 5.92
CA ARG A 307 -6.46 25.98 6.35
C ARG A 307 -7.80 26.08 7.06
N GLU A 308 -8.87 25.53 6.48
CA GLU A 308 -10.22 25.54 7.05
C GLU A 308 -10.25 24.89 8.43
N ASN A 309 -9.59 23.75 8.59
CA ASN A 309 -9.50 23.09 9.89
C ASN A 309 -8.81 23.98 10.94
N ALA A 310 -7.81 24.75 10.55
CA ALA A 310 -7.14 25.68 11.45
C ALA A 310 -7.98 26.90 11.83
N GLN A 311 -8.73 27.45 10.87
CA GLN A 311 -9.69 28.52 11.12
C GLN A 311 -10.80 28.07 12.08
N GLY A 312 -11.19 26.79 12.01
CA GLY A 312 -12.11 26.14 12.95
C GLY A 312 -11.50 25.78 14.32
N GLY A 313 -10.26 26.23 14.63
CA GLY A 313 -9.58 25.96 15.91
C GLY A 313 -8.90 24.59 15.99
N GLY A 314 -8.84 23.82 14.90
CA GLY A 314 -8.13 22.56 14.80
C GLY A 314 -6.63 22.72 14.51
N ARG A 315 -5.84 21.66 14.74
CA ARG A 315 -4.41 21.62 14.41
C ARG A 315 -4.20 21.59 12.88
N LYS A 316 -3.17 22.27 12.35
CA LYS A 316 -2.74 22.06 10.95
C LYS A 316 -1.89 20.78 10.82
N LEU A 317 -2.05 20.08 9.70
CA LEU A 317 -1.02 19.20 9.17
C LEU A 317 0.23 20.03 8.89
N THR A 318 1.35 19.55 9.40
CA THR A 318 2.69 20.06 9.12
C THR A 318 3.09 19.71 7.69
N ASP A 319 4.08 20.42 7.15
CA ASP A 319 4.59 20.17 5.80
C ASP A 319 5.13 18.75 5.65
N ARG A 320 5.67 18.20 6.75
CA ARG A 320 6.09 16.81 6.80
C ARG A 320 4.91 15.85 6.66
N GLU A 321 3.81 16.11 7.37
CA GLU A 321 2.60 15.29 7.31
C GLU A 321 1.95 15.41 5.92
N LEU A 322 1.92 16.61 5.32
CA LEU A 322 1.44 16.81 3.95
C LEU A 322 2.28 15.98 2.94
N VAL A 323 3.61 16.01 3.03
CA VAL A 323 4.50 15.15 2.22
C VAL A 323 4.16 13.66 2.40
N ASP A 324 3.95 13.22 3.64
CA ASP A 324 3.65 11.82 3.95
C ASP A 324 2.26 11.40 3.41
N GLU A 325 1.27 12.30 3.38
CA GLU A 325 -0.02 12.07 2.72
C GLU A 325 0.10 12.03 1.19
N CYS A 326 0.88 12.93 0.59
CA CYS A 326 1.15 12.90 -0.85
C CYS A 326 1.69 11.53 -1.29
N LYS A 327 2.65 10.97 -0.56
CA LYS A 327 3.16 9.61 -0.84
C LYS A 327 2.09 8.54 -0.70
N THR A 328 1.20 8.69 0.28
CA THR A 328 0.08 7.78 0.52
C THR A 328 -0.90 7.77 -0.65
N PHE A 329 -1.29 8.95 -1.16
CA PHE A 329 -2.20 9.07 -2.30
C PHE A 329 -1.59 8.54 -3.59
N PHE A 330 -0.32 8.83 -3.83
CA PHE A 330 0.39 8.31 -4.98
C PHE A 330 0.38 6.78 -4.99
N PHE A 331 0.76 6.15 -3.87
CA PHE A 331 0.77 4.69 -3.77
C PHE A 331 -0.63 4.09 -3.92
N GLY A 332 -1.62 4.69 -3.26
CA GLY A 332 -3.01 4.25 -3.34
C GLY A 332 -3.60 4.37 -4.74
N GLY A 333 -3.35 5.48 -5.44
CA GLY A 333 -4.00 5.81 -6.71
C GLY A 333 -3.40 5.14 -7.94
N HIS A 334 -2.10 4.84 -7.93
CA HIS A 334 -1.40 4.28 -9.08
C HIS A 334 -1.57 2.75 -9.21
N GLU A 335 -0.85 2.01 -8.37
CA GLU A 335 -0.71 0.55 -8.49
C GLU A 335 -2.05 -0.16 -8.30
N THR A 336 -2.86 0.35 -7.37
CA THR A 336 -4.09 -0.34 -7.03
C THR A 336 -5.12 -0.24 -8.14
N THR A 337 -5.18 0.92 -8.82
CA THR A 337 -6.04 1.20 -9.96
C THR A 337 -5.56 0.45 -11.19
N ALA A 338 -4.26 0.51 -11.49
CA ALA A 338 -3.66 -0.17 -12.62
C ALA A 338 -3.95 -1.68 -12.57
N LEU A 339 -3.67 -2.33 -11.45
CA LEU A 339 -3.93 -3.77 -11.31
C LEU A 339 -5.42 -4.12 -11.42
N ALA A 340 -6.33 -3.28 -10.91
CA ALA A 340 -7.77 -3.51 -11.04
C ALA A 340 -8.26 -3.34 -12.49
N LEU A 341 -7.71 -2.39 -13.24
CA LEU A 341 -8.03 -2.20 -14.65
C LEU A 341 -7.46 -3.33 -15.51
N SER A 342 -6.21 -3.74 -15.28
CA SER A 342 -5.59 -4.87 -15.98
C SER A 342 -6.40 -6.16 -15.79
N TRP A 343 -6.82 -6.48 -14.56
CA TRP A 343 -7.71 -7.62 -14.31
C TRP A 343 -9.08 -7.47 -14.97
N ALA A 344 -9.65 -6.26 -14.99
CA ALA A 344 -10.95 -6.03 -15.63
C ALA A 344 -10.86 -6.26 -17.14
N LEU A 345 -9.84 -5.70 -17.80
CA LEU A 345 -9.61 -5.89 -19.23
C LEU A 345 -9.32 -7.35 -19.59
N PHE A 346 -8.53 -8.03 -18.76
CA PHE A 346 -8.26 -9.47 -18.92
C PHE A 346 -9.54 -10.30 -18.81
N LEU A 347 -10.37 -10.05 -17.79
CA LEU A 347 -11.64 -10.76 -17.62
C LEU A 347 -12.61 -10.46 -18.76
N LEU A 348 -12.68 -9.23 -19.25
CA LEU A 348 -13.51 -8.87 -20.39
C LEU A 348 -13.06 -9.58 -21.68
N ALA A 349 -11.75 -9.77 -21.88
CA ALA A 349 -11.24 -10.53 -23.02
C ALA A 349 -11.61 -12.02 -22.95
N LEU A 350 -11.75 -12.59 -21.74
CA LEU A 350 -12.19 -13.98 -21.54
C LEU A 350 -13.72 -14.16 -21.58
N HIS A 351 -14.48 -13.08 -21.37
CA HIS A 351 -15.94 -13.08 -21.26
C HIS A 351 -16.57 -12.08 -22.24
N PRO A 352 -16.59 -12.37 -23.56
CA PRO A 352 -17.11 -11.46 -24.58
C PRO A 352 -18.58 -11.05 -24.37
N GLU A 353 -19.38 -11.92 -23.75
CA GLU A 353 -20.78 -11.64 -23.39
C GLU A 353 -20.88 -10.44 -22.43
N TRP A 354 -19.97 -10.36 -21.46
CA TRP A 354 -19.88 -9.22 -20.55
C TRP A 354 -19.33 -7.99 -21.26
N GLN A 355 -18.35 -8.16 -22.15
CA GLN A 355 -17.82 -7.06 -22.94
C GLN A 355 -18.91 -6.38 -23.79
N SER A 356 -19.75 -7.16 -24.46
CA SER A 356 -20.89 -6.66 -25.23
C SER A 356 -21.93 -6.00 -24.33
N ALA A 357 -22.30 -6.64 -23.22
CA ALA A 357 -23.28 -6.10 -22.28
C ALA A 357 -22.86 -4.76 -21.64
N LEU A 358 -21.56 -4.56 -21.40
CA LEU A 358 -20.99 -3.29 -20.93
C LEU A 358 -21.03 -2.23 -22.04
N ARG A 359 -20.69 -2.59 -23.28
CA ARG A 359 -20.72 -1.68 -24.42
C ARG A 359 -22.14 -1.17 -24.68
N GLU A 360 -23.13 -2.06 -24.64
CA GLU A 360 -24.54 -1.72 -24.76
C GLU A 360 -24.99 -0.75 -23.66
N GLU A 361 -24.62 -1.01 -22.41
CA GLU A 361 -24.92 -0.10 -21.30
C GLU A 361 -24.31 1.28 -21.53
N VAL A 362 -23.05 1.36 -21.95
CA VAL A 362 -22.37 2.63 -22.24
C VAL A 362 -23.09 3.40 -23.34
N VAL A 363 -23.42 2.74 -24.45
CA VAL A 363 -24.12 3.38 -25.59
C VAL A 363 -25.53 3.83 -25.18
N GLN A 364 -26.25 3.03 -24.40
CA GLN A 364 -27.59 3.37 -23.92
C GLN A 364 -27.56 4.59 -22.98
N VAL A 365 -26.59 4.65 -22.07
CA VAL A 365 -26.46 5.74 -21.10
C VAL A 365 -25.96 7.02 -21.77
N SER A 366 -25.03 6.93 -22.72
CA SER A 366 -24.46 8.09 -23.40
C SER A 366 -25.28 8.58 -24.59
N GLY A 367 -26.26 7.79 -25.06
CA GLY A 367 -27.00 8.07 -26.30
C GLY A 367 -26.10 8.09 -27.54
N GLY A 368 -24.94 7.41 -27.49
CA GLY A 368 -23.91 7.46 -28.53
C GLY A 368 -22.98 8.68 -28.47
N GLY A 369 -23.20 9.60 -27.53
CA GLY A 369 -22.34 10.76 -27.28
C GLY A 369 -21.16 10.47 -26.33
N PRO A 370 -20.30 11.47 -26.07
CA PRO A 370 -19.26 11.38 -25.04
C PRO A 370 -19.90 11.21 -23.64
N LEU A 371 -19.25 10.40 -22.80
CA LEU A 371 -19.67 10.24 -21.41
C LEU A 371 -19.29 11.48 -20.58
N ASP A 372 -20.20 11.96 -19.75
CA ASP A 372 -19.90 12.97 -18.75
C ASP A 372 -19.83 12.37 -17.33
N SER A 373 -19.34 13.17 -16.38
CA SER A 373 -19.18 12.74 -14.98
C SER A 373 -20.50 12.51 -14.24
N THR A 374 -21.62 13.03 -14.75
CA THR A 374 -22.97 12.82 -14.21
C THR A 374 -23.60 11.50 -14.68
N MET A 375 -23.10 10.95 -15.79
CA MET A 375 -23.53 9.67 -16.35
C MET A 375 -22.85 8.47 -15.68
N LEU A 376 -21.65 8.62 -15.13
CA LEU A 376 -20.90 7.51 -14.51
C LEU A 376 -21.68 6.71 -13.45
N PRO A 377 -22.46 7.33 -12.53
CA PRO A 377 -23.25 6.57 -11.56
C PRO A 377 -24.33 5.67 -12.18
N LYS A 378 -24.72 5.91 -13.44
CA LYS A 378 -25.73 5.15 -14.18
C LYS A 378 -25.16 3.88 -14.84
N LEU A 379 -23.84 3.74 -14.91
CA LEU A 379 -23.16 2.56 -15.49
C LEU A 379 -23.09 1.42 -14.46
N ILE A 380 -24.21 0.75 -14.22
CA ILE A 380 -24.39 -0.25 -13.18
C ILE A 380 -23.56 -1.50 -13.46
N LYS A 381 -23.61 -2.03 -14.68
CA LYS A 381 -22.86 -3.23 -15.08
C LYS A 381 -21.35 -2.93 -15.06
N VAL A 382 -20.91 -1.76 -15.51
CA VAL A 382 -19.49 -1.35 -15.40
C VAL A 382 -19.05 -1.36 -13.93
N ARG A 383 -19.86 -0.80 -13.03
CA ARG A 383 -19.58 -0.79 -11.60
C ARG A 383 -19.52 -2.20 -11.00
N ILE A 384 -20.38 -3.11 -11.44
CA ILE A 384 -20.35 -4.52 -11.03
C ILE A 384 -19.05 -5.18 -11.49
N MET A 385 -18.67 -5.02 -12.77
CA MET A 385 -17.43 -5.56 -13.31
C MET A 385 -16.20 -5.02 -12.57
N MET A 386 -16.15 -3.72 -12.29
CA MET A 386 -15.05 -3.13 -11.52
C MET A 386 -15.01 -3.62 -10.07
N THR A 387 -16.16 -3.83 -9.43
CA THR A 387 -16.22 -4.43 -8.09
C THR A 387 -15.72 -5.87 -8.10
N PHE A 388 -16.12 -6.66 -9.09
CA PHE A 388 -15.68 -8.04 -9.27
C PHE A 388 -14.17 -8.11 -9.54
N SER A 389 -13.65 -7.29 -10.46
CA SER A 389 -12.22 -7.21 -10.75
C SER A 389 -11.40 -6.83 -9.50
N LYS A 390 -11.86 -5.85 -8.71
CA LYS A 390 -11.23 -5.50 -7.42
C LYS A 390 -11.21 -6.68 -6.46
N ALA A 391 -12.28 -7.47 -6.41
CA ALA A 391 -12.33 -8.69 -5.59
C ALA A 391 -11.38 -9.78 -6.10
N GLN A 392 -11.26 -9.96 -7.42
CA GLN A 392 -10.32 -10.92 -8.03
C GLN A 392 -8.87 -10.54 -7.77
N LYS A 393 -8.53 -9.25 -7.89
CA LYS A 393 -7.24 -8.70 -7.48
C LYS A 393 -6.93 -9.02 -6.00
N GLN A 394 -7.93 -8.89 -5.12
CA GLN A 394 -7.78 -9.15 -3.68
C GLN A 394 -7.53 -10.63 -3.33
N SER A 395 -7.58 -11.57 -4.29
CA SER A 395 -7.61 -13.00 -3.99
C SER A 395 -6.29 -13.60 -3.44
N PRO A 396 -5.08 -13.06 -3.70
CA PRO A 396 -3.96 -13.33 -2.76
C PRO A 396 -2.98 -12.18 -2.52
N ILE A 397 -2.43 -11.54 -3.56
CA ILE A 397 -1.34 -10.56 -3.43
C ILE A 397 -1.80 -9.34 -2.64
N THR A 398 -3.08 -8.97 -2.80
CA THR A 398 -3.68 -7.84 -2.10
C THR A 398 -4.44 -8.21 -0.84
N ARG A 399 -4.75 -9.49 -0.56
CA ARG A 399 -5.32 -9.92 0.74
C ARG A 399 -4.37 -9.61 1.89
N PHE A 400 -3.05 -9.71 1.65
CA PHE A 400 -2.03 -9.33 2.62
C PHE A 400 -1.77 -7.80 2.70
N PHE A 401 -2.29 -7.04 1.73
CA PHE A 401 -1.97 -5.62 1.56
C PHE A 401 -3.15 -4.69 1.90
N PHE A 402 -4.38 -5.08 1.55
CA PHE A 402 -5.60 -4.29 1.77
C PHE A 402 -6.11 -4.40 3.22
N LEU A 403 -6.02 -5.58 3.85
CA LEU A 403 -6.33 -5.76 5.27
C LEU A 403 -5.37 -5.01 6.20
N PHE A 404 -4.21 -4.58 5.70
CA PHE A 404 -3.21 -3.86 6.48
C PHE A 404 -3.26 -2.34 6.33
N PHE A 405 -3.93 -1.81 5.29
CA PHE A 405 -3.77 -0.40 4.90
C PHE A 405 -5.07 0.39 4.81
N PHE A 406 -6.22 -0.25 4.56
CA PHE A 406 -7.42 0.49 4.14
C PHE A 406 -8.70 0.18 4.93
N PHE A 407 -8.68 -0.83 5.81
CA PHE A 407 -9.80 -1.13 6.71
C PHE A 407 -9.35 -1.03 8.18
N THR A 408 -9.10 0.22 8.58
CA THR A 408 -9.27 0.81 9.93
C THR A 408 -9.28 2.32 9.68
#